data_AF-A0A9D1Z4R4-F1
#
_entry.id   AF-A0A9D1Z4R4-F1
#
_cell.length_a   1.000
_cell.length_b   1.000
_cell.length_c   1.000
_cell.angle_alpha   90.00
_cell.angle_beta   90.00
_cell.angle_gamma   90.00
#
_symmetry.space_group_name_H-M   'P 1'
#
loop_
_entity.id
_entity.type
_entity.pdbx_description
1 polymer ?
#
loop_
_entity_poly.entity_id
_entity_poly.type
_entity_poly.pdbx_seq_one_letter_code
_entity_poly.pdbx_strand_id
1 'polypeptide(L)' 'MLFEKKIEPRCAYCTRCAPLDEDSVMCLKKGVMPAADHCRSFRYDPLKRVPPRPSAPDFSRLRDEDFIL' A
#
# COMPACT_ATOMS: atom_id res chain seq x y z
N MET A 1 -12.13 -12.05 -1.92
CA MET A 1 -10.92 -12.07 -1.09
C MET A 1 -10.49 -10.63 -0.85
N LEU A 2 -10.25 -10.23 0.40
CA LEU A 2 -9.95 -8.85 0.78
C LEU A 2 -8.62 -8.30 0.22
N PHE A 3 -7.71 -9.17 -0.25
CA PHE A 3 -6.40 -8.77 -0.75
C PHE A 3 -6.21 -9.28 -2.18
N GLU A 4 -5.88 -8.38 -3.11
CA GLU A 4 -5.58 -8.70 -4.50
C GLU A 4 -4.45 -9.72 -4.59
N LYS A 5 -4.63 -10.75 -5.43
CA LYS A 5 -3.58 -11.76 -5.69
C LYS A 5 -2.52 -11.28 -6.69
N LYS A 6 -2.85 -10.30 -7.53
CA LYS A 6 -1.99 -9.78 -8.60
C LYS A 6 -1.56 -8.35 -8.27
N ILE A 7 -0.65 -8.23 -7.31
CA ILE A 7 -0.07 -6.94 -6.93
C ILE A 7 1.30 -6.85 -7.61
N GLU A 8 1.58 -5.70 -8.23
CA GLU A 8 2.90 -5.43 -8.78
C GLU A 8 3.95 -5.56 -7.67
N PRO A 9 5.08 -6.25 -7.85
CA PRO A 9 6.07 -6.37 -6.79
C PRO A 9 6.86 -5.06 -6.68
N ARG A 10 6.87 -4.45 -5.48
CA ARG A 10 7.73 -3.30 -5.15
C ARG A 10 8.33 -3.48 -3.77
N CYS A 11 9.58 -3.07 -3.63
CA CYS A 11 10.35 -3.26 -2.42
C CYS A 11 9.82 -2.38 -1.29
N ALA A 12 9.16 -1.25 -1.59
CA ALA A 12 8.46 -0.38 -0.64
C ALA A 12 7.51 -1.12 0.32
N TYR A 13 6.74 -2.08 -0.19
CA TYR A 13 5.78 -2.87 0.60
C TYR A 13 6.20 -4.33 0.75
N CYS A 14 7.51 -4.54 0.84
CA CYS A 14 8.05 -5.85 1.17
C CYS A 14 8.12 -6.04 2.70
N THR A 15 7.81 -7.23 3.21
CA THR A 15 7.97 -7.53 4.65
C THR A 15 9.44 -7.50 5.10
N ARG A 16 10.40 -7.48 4.15
CA ARG A 16 11.84 -7.64 4.37
C ARG A 16 12.65 -6.37 4.10
N CYS A 17 12.01 -5.22 3.96
CA CYS A 17 12.67 -3.93 3.77
C CYS A 17 12.38 -2.98 4.94
N ALA A 18 13.24 -1.98 5.09
CA ALA A 18 12.97 -0.78 5.87
C ALA A 18 13.09 0.45 4.95
N PRO A 19 12.23 1.48 5.10
CA PRO A 19 12.38 2.73 4.36
C PRO A 19 13.67 3.44 4.78
N LEU A 20 14.36 4.05 3.82
CA LEU A 20 15.57 4.85 4.06
C LEU A 20 15.31 6.33 3.74
N ASP A 21 14.70 6.59 2.58
CA ASP A 21 14.23 7.90 2.13
C ASP A 21 12.92 7.74 1.31
N GLU A 22 12.50 8.77 0.57
CA GLU A 22 11.26 8.74 -0.22
C GLU A 22 11.30 7.73 -1.37
N ASP A 23 12.48 7.51 -1.98
CA ASP A 23 12.65 6.74 -3.20
C ASP A 23 13.48 5.45 -3.01
N SER A 24 14.05 5.25 -1.83
CA SER A 24 14.96 4.15 -1.53
C SER A 24 14.62 3.39 -0.23
N VAL A 25 14.94 2.11 -0.24
CA VAL A 25 14.73 1.20 0.89
C VAL A 25 15.98 0.38 1.16
N MET A 26 16.18 0.04 2.42
CA MET A 26 17.18 -0.96 2.82
C MET A 26 16.55 -2.36 2.75
N CYS A 27 16.89 -3.11 1.70
CA CYS A 27 16.47 -4.50 1.52
C CYS A 27 17.40 -5.46 2.28
N LEU A 28 16.86 -6.31 3.16
CA LEU A 28 17.65 -7.32 3.88
C LEU A 28 18.40 -8.32 2.97
N LYS A 29 18.06 -8.39 1.67
CA LYS A 29 18.66 -9.33 0.70
C LYS A 29 19.60 -8.69 -0.33
N LYS A 30 19.46 -7.38 -0.59
CA LYS A 30 20.23 -6.69 -1.64
C LYS A 30 20.91 -5.40 -1.16
N GLY A 31 20.63 -4.94 0.07
CA GLY A 31 21.08 -3.63 0.55
C GLY A 31 20.18 -2.50 0.05
N VAL A 32 20.76 -1.33 -0.17
CA VAL A 32 20.04 -0.12 -0.63
C VAL A 32 19.54 -0.33 -2.06
N MET A 33 18.24 -0.16 -2.27
CA MET A 33 17.55 -0.38 -3.53
C MET A 33 16.46 0.67 -3.74
N PRO A 34 16.04 0.95 -4.98
CA PRO A 34 14.86 1.76 -5.24
C PRO A 34 13.60 1.15 -4.62
N ALA A 35 12.76 1.98 -4.00
CA ALA A 35 11.50 1.59 -3.38
C ALA A 35 10.52 1.01 -4.43
N ALA A 36 10.58 1.50 -5.67
CA ALA A 36 9.75 1.07 -6.79
C ALA A 36 10.23 -0.23 -7.48
N ASP A 37 11.44 -0.70 -7.25
CA ASP A 37 11.95 -1.96 -7.82
C ASP A 37 11.60 -3.16 -6.93
N HIS A 38 11.98 -4.39 -7.27
CA HIS A 38 11.80 -5.57 -6.44
C HIS A 38 12.98 -6.54 -6.51
N CYS A 39 13.15 -7.32 -5.45
CA CYS A 39 14.08 -8.45 -5.48
C CYS A 39 13.33 -9.76 -5.70
N ARG A 40 14.05 -10.81 -6.14
CA ARG A 40 13.50 -12.18 -6.28
C ARG A 40 12.93 -12.77 -4.99
N SER A 41 13.31 -12.19 -3.85
CA SER A 41 12.89 -12.54 -2.50
C SER A 41 11.73 -11.67 -1.98
N PHE A 42 11.01 -10.98 -2.87
CA PHE A 42 9.87 -10.15 -2.51
C PHE A 42 8.79 -10.94 -1.75
N ARG A 43 8.23 -10.33 -0.70
CA ARG A 43 7.10 -10.85 0.07
C ARG A 43 6.19 -9.67 0.41
N TYR A 44 4.97 -9.68 -0.10
CA TYR A 44 4.02 -8.60 0.09
C TYR A 44 3.66 -8.40 1.57
N ASP A 45 3.72 -7.16 2.03
CA ASP A 45 3.25 -6.69 3.34
C ASP A 45 2.04 -5.76 3.15
N PRO A 46 0.81 -6.24 3.42
CA PRO A 46 -0.39 -5.43 3.27
C PRO A 46 -0.41 -4.15 4.12
N LEU A 47 0.30 -4.15 5.27
CA LEU A 47 0.28 -3.03 6.20
C LEU A 47 1.21 -1.88 5.77
N LYS A 48 2.16 -2.16 4.88
CA LYS A 48 3.08 -1.14 4.34
C LYS A 48 2.53 -0.43 3.11
N ARG A 49 1.43 -0.92 2.53
CA ARG A 49 0.80 -0.27 1.38
C ARG A 49 -0.07 0.88 1.86
N VAL A 50 0.15 2.07 1.31
CA VAL A 50 -0.73 3.22 1.51
C VAL A 50 -1.60 3.37 0.25
N PRO A 51 -2.92 3.09 0.32
CA PRO A 51 -3.83 3.33 -0.79
C PRO A 51 -3.90 4.83 -1.11
N PRO A 52 -4.18 5.21 -2.37
CA PRO A 52 -4.51 6.59 -2.68
C PRO A 52 -5.72 7.03 -1.86
N ARG A 53 -5.75 8.32 -1.47
CA ARG A 53 -6.89 8.87 -0.73
C ARG A 53 -8.17 8.62 -1.53
N PRO A 54 -9.22 8.02 -0.93
CA PRO A 54 -10.49 7.85 -1.62
C PRO A 54 -11.06 9.21 -2.01
N SER A 55 -11.88 9.22 -3.05
CA SER A 55 -12.63 10.43 -3.41
C SER A 55 -13.52 10.84 -2.24
N ALA A 56 -13.72 12.15 -2.08
CA ALA A 56 -14.68 12.65 -1.11
C ALA A 56 -16.05 12.01 -1.41
N PRO A 57 -16.72 11.43 -0.41
CA PRO A 57 -18.06 10.89 -0.60
C PRO A 57 -19.03 12.01 -0.98
N ASP A 58 -19.95 11.70 -1.90
CA ASP A 58 -21.05 12.59 -2.25
C ASP A 58 -22.21 12.37 -1.28
N PHE A 59 -22.46 13.36 -0.43
CA PHE A 59 -23.53 13.33 0.57
C PHE A 59 -24.81 14.05 0.12
N SER A 60 -24.88 14.55 -1.12
CA SER A 60 -26.04 15.32 -1.62
C SER A 60 -27.35 14.54 -1.61
N ARG A 61 -27.27 13.20 -1.62
CA ARG A 61 -28.44 12.30 -1.63
C ARG A 61 -28.89 11.85 -0.25
N LEU A 62 -28.12 12.14 0.80
CA LEU A 62 -28.46 11.71 2.15
C LEU A 62 -29.41 12.73 2.79
N ARG A 63 -30.52 12.23 3.33
CA ARG A 63 -31.51 13.03 4.08
C ARG A 63 -31.47 12.61 5.54
N ASP A 64 -31.87 13.51 6.43
CA ASP A 64 -31.93 13.22 7.87
C ASP A 64 -32.82 12.01 8.20
N GLU A 65 -33.86 11.78 7.39
CA GLU A 65 -34.76 10.62 7.45
C GLU A 65 -34.05 9.28 7.26
N ASP A 66 -32.95 9.25 6.49
CA ASP A 66 -32.20 8.02 6.21
C ASP A 66 -31.41 7.53 7.45
N PHE A 67 -31.38 8.33 8.53
CA PHE A 67 -30.68 8.04 9.79
C PHE A 67 -31.61 7.77 10.97
N ILE A 68 -32.92 7.72 10.75
CA ILE A 68 -33.93 7.43 11.78
C ILE A 68 -34.44 5.99 11.60
N LEU A 69 -34.54 5.24 12.70
CA LEU A 69 -34.98 3.84 12.76
C LEU A 69 -36.51 3.67 12.71
#